data_AF-A0A699XAI7-F1
#
_entry.id   AF-A0A699XAI7-F1
#
_cell.length_a   1.000
_cell.length_b   1.000
_cell.length_c   1.000
_cell.angle_alpha   90.00
_cell.angle_beta   90.00
_cell.angle_gamma   90.00
#
_symmetry.space_group_name_H-M   'P 1'
#
loop_
_entity.id
_entity.type
_entity.pdbx_description
1 polymer ?
#
loop_
_entity_poly.entity_id
_entity_poly.type
_entity_poly.pdbx_seq_one_letter_code
_entity_poly.pdbx_strand_id
1 'polypeptide(L)'
;VMLASAGMGDSIAAAVAAEPDHRAWLIVLGDMPFILPQTLHKVAASLEGGRISVPVLSGELGHPVGFGNQYGPSLMALSGDQGARRLFKEG
;
A
#
# COMPACT_ATOMS: atom_id res chain seq x y z
N VAL A 1 -5.58 -15.66 8.77
CA VAL A 1 -6.69 -15.57 7.79
C VAL A 1 -6.10 -15.63 6.40
N MET A 2 -6.71 -16.39 5.49
CA MET A 2 -6.32 -16.45 4.08
C MET A 2 -7.51 -15.90 3.28
N LEU A 3 -7.26 -14.86 2.48
CA LEU A 3 -8.29 -14.13 1.74
C LEU A 3 -8.25 -14.58 0.27
N ALA A 4 -9.39 -15.03 -0.27
CA ALA A 4 -9.52 -15.34 -1.69
C ALA A 4 -9.78 -14.05 -2.47
N SER A 5 -9.05 -13.80 -3.54
CA SER A 5 -9.16 -12.57 -4.34
C SER A 5 -9.04 -12.86 -5.83
N ALA A 6 -9.85 -12.21 -6.67
CA ALA A 6 -9.81 -12.38 -8.12
C ALA A 6 -8.64 -11.62 -8.80
N GLY A 7 -8.04 -10.64 -8.11
CA GLY A 7 -6.84 -9.92 -8.54
C GLY A 7 -6.15 -9.15 -7.40
N MET A 8 -5.06 -8.45 -7.71
CA MET A 8 -4.23 -7.74 -6.72
C MET A 8 -5.02 -6.68 -5.94
N GLY A 9 -5.92 -5.94 -6.60
CA GLY A 9 -6.76 -4.93 -5.97
C GLY A 9 -7.74 -5.55 -4.97
N ASP A 10 -8.35 -6.68 -5.32
CA ASP A 10 -9.26 -7.42 -4.42
C ASP A 10 -8.51 -7.94 -3.18
N SER A 11 -7.27 -8.41 -3.34
CA SER A 11 -6.41 -8.83 -2.23
C SER A 11 -6.15 -7.69 -1.23
N ILE A 12 -5.82 -6.50 -1.75
CA ILE A 12 -5.56 -5.32 -0.93
C ILE A 12 -6.85 -4.87 -0.24
N ALA A 13 -7.95 -4.77 -0.98
CA ALA A 13 -9.24 -4.36 -0.44
C ALA A 13 -9.68 -5.30 0.69
N ALA A 14 -9.56 -6.61 0.49
CA ALA A 14 -9.90 -7.61 1.49
C ALA A 14 -9.02 -7.51 2.74
N ALA A 15 -7.71 -7.23 2.59
CA ALA A 15 -6.80 -7.06 3.71
C ALA A 15 -7.11 -5.79 4.52
N VAL A 16 -7.42 -4.68 3.86
CA VAL A 16 -7.78 -3.42 4.53
C VAL A 16 -9.16 -3.50 5.20
N ALA A 17 -10.13 -4.14 4.55
CA ALA A 17 -11.47 -4.33 5.11
C ALA A 17 -11.48 -5.24 6.34
N ALA A 18 -10.53 -6.19 6.42
CA ALA A 18 -10.37 -7.05 7.59
C ALA A 18 -9.88 -6.29 8.83
N GLU A 19 -9.10 -5.23 8.64
CA GLU A 19 -8.58 -4.40 9.74
C GLU A 19 -8.53 -2.91 9.30
N PRO A 20 -9.68 -2.21 9.34
CA PRO A 20 -9.81 -0.86 8.78
C PRO A 20 -9.27 0.22 9.73
N ASP A 21 -9.14 -0.06 11.03
CA ASP A 21 -8.73 0.92 12.05
C ASP A 21 -7.21 0.90 12.26
N HIS A 22 -6.49 1.35 11.23
CA HIS A 22 -5.05 1.43 11.23
C HIS A 22 -4.56 2.84 10.92
N ARG A 23 -3.45 3.22 11.55
CA ARG A 23 -2.83 4.53 11.33
C ARG A 23 -2.38 4.76 9.87
N ALA A 24 -2.02 3.69 9.18
CA ALA A 24 -1.53 3.67 7.82
C ALA A 24 -1.42 2.22 7.32
N TRP A 25 -1.32 2.05 6.01
CA TRP A 25 -1.07 0.77 5.33
C TRP A 25 0.24 0.84 4.55
N LEU A 26 0.98 -0.26 4.55
CA LEU A 26 2.20 -0.42 3.78
C LEU A 26 2.03 -1.59 2.81
N ILE A 27 2.07 -1.31 1.51
CA ILE A 27 1.90 -2.30 0.46
C ILE A 27 3.28 -2.72 -0.07
N VAL A 28 3.60 -3.99 0.12
CA VAL A 28 4.85 -4.64 -0.30
C VAL A 28 4.53 -5.75 -1.28
N LEU A 29 5.31 -5.87 -2.35
CA LEU A 29 5.17 -6.98 -3.29
C LEU A 29 5.94 -8.20 -2.78
N GLY A 30 5.29 -9.37 -2.78
CA GLY A 30 5.87 -10.60 -2.25
C GLY A 30 7.07 -11.13 -3.04
N ASP A 31 7.22 -10.69 -4.30
CA ASP A 31 8.30 -11.05 -5.21
C ASP A 31 9.51 -10.10 -5.14
N MET A 32 9.53 -9.16 -4.19
CA MET A 32 10.65 -8.23 -3.97
C MET A 32 11.46 -8.56 -2.70
N PRO A 33 12.23 -9.68 -2.67
CA PRO A 33 12.93 -10.15 -1.47
C PRO A 33 14.12 -9.25 -1.06
N PHE A 34 14.56 -8.33 -1.93
CA PHE A 34 15.72 -7.49 -1.69
C PHE A 34 15.37 -6.13 -1.05
N ILE A 35 14.09 -5.87 -0.75
CA ILE A 35 13.71 -4.66 0.00
C ILE A 35 14.29 -4.76 1.41
N LEU A 36 15.17 -3.82 1.75
CA LEU A 36 15.78 -3.78 3.07
C LEU A 36 14.75 -3.41 4.15
N PRO A 37 14.81 -4.01 5.36
CA PRO A 37 13.94 -3.63 6.47
C PRO A 37 14.00 -2.13 6.80
N GLN A 38 15.17 -1.51 6.60
CA GLN A 38 15.36 -0.07 6.79
C GLN A 38 14.51 0.77 5.82
N THR A 39 14.29 0.30 4.59
CA THR A 39 13.41 0.96 3.63
C THR A 39 11.96 0.90 4.11
N LEU A 40 11.52 -0.25 4.63
CA LEU A 40 10.18 -0.40 5.21
C LEU A 40 9.97 0.60 6.37
N HIS A 41 10.94 0.68 7.30
CA HIS A 41 10.86 1.60 8.43
C HIS A 41 10.85 3.06 8.01
N LYS A 42 11.69 3.46 7.03
CA LYS A 42 11.73 4.84 6.54
C LYS A 42 10.40 5.27 5.93
N VAL A 43 9.80 4.41 5.08
CA VAL A 43 8.50 4.69 4.48
C VAL A 43 7.41 4.73 5.54
N ALA A 44 7.40 3.78 6.48
CA ALA A 44 6.42 3.76 7.56
C ALA A 44 6.52 4.97 8.50
N ALA A 45 7.74 5.45 8.77
CA ALA A 45 7.98 6.60 9.65
C ALA A 45 7.58 7.94 9.00
N SER A 46 7.57 8.03 7.67
CA SER A 46 7.15 9.24 6.96
C SER A 46 5.64 9.28 6.68
N LEU A 47 4.89 8.24 7.07
CA LEU A 47 3.44 8.21 6.88
C LEU A 47 2.75 9.09 7.91
N GLU A 48 2.07 10.11 7.39
CA GLU A 48 1.11 10.93 8.11
C GLU A 48 -0.27 10.77 7.46
N GLY A 49 -1.33 11.08 8.21
CA GLY A 49 -2.69 11.00 7.70
C GLY A 49 -2.85 11.81 6.41
N GLY A 50 -3.53 11.24 5.40
CA GLY A 50 -3.77 11.90 4.12
C GLY A 50 -2.58 11.92 3.15
N ARG A 51 -1.44 11.30 3.47
CA ARG A 51 -0.28 11.25 2.56
C ARG A 51 0.02 9.85 2.01
N ILE A 52 0.59 9.84 0.81
CA ILE A 52 1.22 8.66 0.20
C ILE A 52 2.73 8.84 0.31
N SER A 53 3.44 7.80 0.73
CA SER A 53 4.91 7.80 0.85
C SER A 53 5.50 6.67 0.00
N VAL A 54 6.45 7.02 -0.86
CA VAL A 54 7.00 6.11 -1.87
C VAL A 54 8.50 6.33 -1.98
N PRO A 55 9.34 5.28 -1.91
CA PRO A 55 10.77 5.41 -2.12
C PRO A 55 11.06 5.69 -3.60
N VAL A 56 12.09 6.50 -3.84
CA VAL A 56 12.62 6.74 -5.19
C VAL A 56 13.98 6.06 -5.30
N LEU A 57 14.14 5.19 -6.30
CA LEU A 57 15.40 4.55 -6.63
C LEU A 57 15.75 4.88 -8.09
N SER A 58 16.90 5.50 -8.31
CA SER A 58 17.36 5.89 -9.66
C SER A 58 16.36 6.76 -10.44
N GLY A 59 15.58 7.60 -9.75
CA GLY A 59 14.57 8.46 -10.37
C GLY A 59 13.21 7.81 -10.59
N GLU A 60 13.07 6.51 -10.28
CA GLU A 60 11.80 5.79 -10.41
C GLU A 60 11.15 5.54 -9.04
N LEU A 61 9.82 5.63 -9.02
CA LEU A 61 9.00 5.26 -7.87
C LEU A 61 9.05 3.75 -7.66
N GLY A 62 9.48 3.32 -6.47
CA GLY A 62 9.62 1.92 -6.11
C GLY A 62 8.63 1.44 -5.05
N HIS A 63 8.99 0.33 -4.39
CA HIS A 63 8.26 -0.26 -3.27
C HIS A 63 9.12 -0.27 -2.00
N PRO A 64 8.50 -0.27 -0.80
CA PRO A 64 7.06 -0.36 -0.54
C PRO A 64 6.33 0.98 -0.74
N VAL A 65 5.02 0.93 -0.96
CA VAL A 65 4.18 2.12 -1.00
C VAL A 65 3.40 2.23 0.30
N GLY A 66 3.53 3.36 0.98
CA GLY A 66 2.77 3.67 2.18
C GLY A 66 1.57 4.57 1.89
N PHE A 67 0.45 4.28 2.55
CA PHE A 67 -0.80 5.04 2.49
C PHE A 67 -1.24 5.43 3.90
N GLY A 68 -1.44 6.72 4.18
CA GLY A 68 -2.01 7.17 5.46
C GLY A 68 -3.46 6.73 5.66
N ASN A 69 -3.95 6.75 6.90
CA ASN A 69 -5.30 6.29 7.30
C ASN A 69 -6.48 6.79 6.42
N GLN A 70 -6.40 7.99 5.86
CA GLN A 70 -7.48 8.55 5.02
C GLN A 70 -7.67 7.79 3.70
N TYR A 71 -6.68 7.02 3.25
CA TYR A 71 -6.79 6.19 2.05
C TYR A 71 -7.49 4.84 2.29
N GLY A 72 -7.87 4.51 3.53
CA GLY A 72 -8.53 3.25 3.85
C GLY A 72 -9.76 2.98 2.99
N PRO A 73 -10.72 3.92 2.90
CA PRO A 73 -11.87 3.81 2.00
C PRO A 73 -11.47 3.56 0.54
N SER A 74 -10.48 4.28 0.02
CA SER A 74 -10.02 4.12 -1.37
C SER A 74 -9.32 2.78 -1.60
N LEU A 75 -8.56 2.28 -0.62
CA LEU A 75 -7.93 0.96 -0.67
C LEU A 75 -8.97 -0.17 -0.61
N MET A 76 -10.01 -0.01 0.20
CA MET A 76 -11.15 -0.95 0.25
C MET A 76 -11.99 -0.96 -1.04
N ALA A 77 -11.94 0.13 -1.82
CA ALA A 77 -12.64 0.23 -3.10
C ALA A 77 -11.84 -0.32 -4.30
N LEU A 78 -10.62 -0.84 -4.07
CA LEU A 78 -9.84 -1.50 -5.12
C LEU A 78 -10.50 -2.80 -5.58
N SER A 79 -10.35 -3.12 -6.87
CA SER A 79 -10.93 -4.34 -7.45
C SER A 79 -10.13 -4.81 -8.67
N GLY A 80 -10.16 -6.12 -8.94
CA GLY A 80 -9.48 -6.73 -10.07
C GLY A 80 -7.96 -6.63 -9.97
N ASP A 81 -7.27 -6.54 -11.11
CA ASP A 81 -5.80 -6.53 -11.16
C ASP A 81 -5.17 -5.15 -10.89
N GLN A 82 -5.99 -4.15 -10.59
CA GLN A 82 -5.51 -2.79 -10.32
C GLN A 82 -4.95 -2.70 -8.90
N GLY A 83 -3.63 -2.67 -8.78
CA GLY A 83 -2.95 -2.43 -7.51
C GLY A 83 -3.12 -1.00 -6.99
N ALA A 84 -2.64 -0.75 -5.76
CA ALA A 84 -2.80 0.53 -5.08
C ALA A 84 -2.10 1.74 -5.76
N ARG A 85 -1.29 1.51 -6.82
CA ARG A 85 -0.61 2.57 -7.58
C ARG A 85 -1.57 3.58 -8.24
N ARG A 86 -2.82 3.21 -8.48
CA ARG A 86 -3.82 4.13 -9.04
C ARG A 86 -4.15 5.31 -8.11
N LEU A 87 -4.07 5.10 -6.80
CA LEU A 87 -4.40 6.10 -5.78
C LEU A 87 -3.43 7.30 -5.76
N PHE A 88 -2.28 7.17 -6.44
CA PHE A 88 -1.31 8.26 -6.60
C PHE A 88 -1.87 9.43 -7.44
N LYS A 89 -2.92 9.20 -8.22
CA LYS A 89 -3.59 10.24 -9.01
C LYS A 89 -4.63 11.04 -8.22
N GLU A 90 -4.95 10.60 -7.01
CA GLU A 90 -6.00 11.18 -6.15
C GLU A 90 -5.43 11.98 -4.97
N GLY A 91 -4.10 12.00 -4.78
CA GLY A 91 -3.39 12.65 -3.68
C GLY A 91 -2.46 13.78 -4.11
#